data_AF-A0A2V7J9Q1-F1
#
_entry.id   AF-A0A2V7J9Q1-F1
#
_cell.length_a   1.000
_cell.length_b   1.000
_cell.length_c   1.000
_cell.angle_alpha   90.00
_cell.angle_beta   90.00
_cell.angle_gamma   90.00
#
_symmetry.space_group_name_H-M   'P 1'
#
loop_
_entity.id
_entity.type
_entity.pdbx_description
1 polymer ?
#
loop_
_entity_poly.entity_id
_entity_poly.type
_entity_poly.pdbx_seq_one_letter_code
_entity_poly.pdbx_strand_id
1 'polypeptide(L)' 'MDSSGLGVLVSLSKKIREQGGDLRLCGLNEDLQTLFELTKLDTLFAIAKTPEEALAAF' A
#
# COMPACT_ATOMS: atom_id res chain seq x y z
N MET A 1 9.42 -1.48 -10.00
CA MET A 1 8.19 -2.26 -9.80
C MET A 1 7.40 -2.21 -11.08
N ASP A 2 7.07 -3.37 -11.62
CA ASP A 2 6.32 -3.61 -12.85
C ASP A 2 4.85 -3.93 -12.50
N SER A 3 3.96 -3.91 -13.50
CA SER A 3 2.51 -4.10 -13.31
C SER A 3 2.14 -5.41 -12.58
N SER A 4 3.00 -6.42 -12.70
CA SER A 4 2.93 -7.70 -11.99
C SER A 4 2.99 -7.52 -10.47
N GLY A 5 3.90 -6.68 -9.96
CA GLY A 5 4.10 -6.46 -8.53
C GLY A 5 2.92 -5.73 -7.89
N LEU A 6 2.30 -4.79 -8.61
CA LEU A 6 1.10 -4.08 -8.13
C LEU A 6 -0.10 -5.01 -8.03
N GLY A 7 -0.29 -5.89 -9.01
CA GLY A 7 -1.35 -6.90 -8.97
C GLY A 7 -1.22 -7.85 -7.77
N VAL A 8 0.01 -8.21 -7.40
CA VAL A 8 0.29 -9.02 -6.20
C VAL A 8 -0.04 -8.24 -4.93
N LEU A 9 0.37 -6.98 -4.81
CA LEU A 9 0.06 -6.14 -3.63
C LEU A 9 -1.46 -5.97 -3.45
N VAL A 10 -2.20 -5.72 -4.53
CA VAL A 10 -3.66 -5.57 -4.48
C VAL A 10 -4.32 -6.86 -4.03
N SER A 11 -3.89 -8.01 -4.58
CA SER A 11 -4.40 -9.33 -4.21
C SER A 11 -4.12 -9.64 -2.73
N LEU A 12 -2.91 -9.31 -2.24
CA LEU A 12 -2.53 -9.49 -0.85
C LEU A 12 -3.35 -8.60 0.10
N SER A 13 -3.49 -7.31 -0.23
CA SER A 13 -4.29 -6.35 0.53
C SER A 13 -5.73 -6.84 0.69
N LYS A 14 -6.33 -7.28 -0.42
CA LYS A 14 -7.69 -7.82 -0.42
C LYS A 14 -7.80 -9.05 0.49
N LYS A 15 -6.87 -9.99 0.39
CA LYS A 15 -6.87 -11.22 1.22
C LYS A 15 -6.70 -10.92 2.71
N ILE A 16 -5.86 -9.96 3.07
CA ILE A 16 -5.67 -9.52 4.46
C ILE A 16 -6.96 -8.89 4.99
N ARG A 17 -7.59 -8.01 4.22
CA ARG A 17 -8.89 -7.39 4.57
C ARG A 17 -10.01 -8.41 4.73
N GLU A 18 -10.07 -9.42 3.87
CA GLU A 18 -11.04 -10.53 3.98
C GLU A 18 -10.90 -11.32 5.29
N GLN A 19 -9.70 -11.32 5.89
CA GLN A 19 -9.43 -11.95 7.18
C GLN A 19 -9.57 -10.97 8.36
N GLY A 20 -10.06 -9.75 8.12
CA GLY A 20 -10.19 -8.70 9.14
C GLY A 20 -8.86 -8.04 9.54
N GLY A 21 -7.79 -8.28 8.77
CA GLY A 21 -6.51 -7.61 8.97
C GLY A 21 -6.43 -6.29 8.20
N ASP A 22 -5.36 -5.55 8.47
CA ASP A 22 -5.03 -4.31 7.78
C ASP A 22 -3.62 -4.38 7.19
N LEU A 23 -3.44 -3.83 5.98
CA LEU A 23 -2.16 -3.78 5.28
C LEU A 23 -1.80 -2.33 5.01
N ARG A 24 -0.62 -1.94 5.49
CA ARG A 24 -0.10 -0.59 5.37
C ARG A 24 1.27 -0.60 4.72
N LEU A 25 1.52 0.41 3.92
CA LEU A 25 2.78 0.63 3.23
C LEU A 25 3.48 1.85 3.84
N CYS A 26 4.80 1.83 3.88
CA CYS A 26 5.60 2.99 4.29
C CYS A 26 6.88 3.07 3.47
N GLY A 27 7.49 4.26 3.41
CA GLY A 27 8.79 4.45 2.75
C GLY A 27 8.79 4.23 1.24
N LEU A 28 7.66 4.50 0.56
CA LEU A 28 7.64 4.53 -0.90
C LEU A 28 8.54 5.66 -1.41
N ASN A 29 9.36 5.37 -2.42
CA ASN A 29 10.11 6.40 -3.14
C ASN A 29 9.16 7.27 -4.00
N GLU A 30 9.65 8.41 -4.50
CA GLU A 30 8.82 9.38 -5.24
C GLU A 30 8.18 8.78 -6.50
N ASP A 31 8.90 7.91 -7.22
CA ASP A 31 8.37 7.24 -8.41
C ASP A 31 7.18 6.32 -8.07
N LEU A 32 7.28 5.56 -6.97
CA LEU A 32 6.19 4.69 -6.53
C LEU A 32 5.02 5.49 -5.95
N GLN A 33 5.28 6.59 -5.23
CA GLN A 33 4.20 7.48 -4.77
C GLN A 33 3.40 8.01 -5.96
N THR A 34 4.10 8.56 -6.96
CA THR A 34 3.48 9.08 -8.19
C THR A 34 2.69 7.98 -8.90
N LEU A 35 3.24 6.78 -9.02
CA LEU A 35 2.55 5.66 -9.65
C LEU A 35 1.27 5.28 -8.90
N PHE A 36 1.30 5.24 -7.56
CA PHE A 36 0.14 4.90 -6.75
C PHE A 36 -0.94 5.97 -6.84
N GLU A 37 -0.58 7.25 -6.84
CA GLU A 37 -1.52 8.37 -7.02
C GLU A 37 -2.18 8.35 -8.40
N LEU A 38 -1.40 8.09 -9.46
CA LEU A 38 -1.90 8.00 -10.84
C LEU A 38 -2.87 6.84 -11.01
N THR A 39 -2.59 5.71 -10.35
CA THR A 39 -3.41 4.49 -10.43
C THR A 39 -4.53 4.44 -9.40
N LYS A 40 -4.66 5.48 -8.56
CA LYS A 40 -5.62 5.56 -7.45
C LYS A 40 -5.48 4.45 -6.41
N LEU A 41 -4.32 3.80 -6.35
CA LEU A 41 -4.02 2.77 -5.37
C LEU A 41 -3.75 3.37 -3.99
N ASP A 42 -3.35 4.63 -3.90
CA ASP A 42 -3.32 5.42 -2.66
C ASP A 42 -4.65 5.41 -1.90
N THR A 43 -5.78 5.21 -2.59
CA THR A 43 -7.10 5.06 -1.94
C THR A 43 -7.36 3.66 -1.40
N LEU A 44 -6.65 2.65 -1.90
CA LEU A 44 -6.77 1.25 -1.51
C LEU A 44 -5.79 0.84 -0.41
N PHE A 45 -4.65 1.52 -0.29
CA PHE A 45 -3.62 1.25 0.70
C PHE A 45 -3.46 2.44 1.65
N ALA A 46 -3.32 2.16 2.95
CA ALA A 46 -2.83 3.19 3.86
C ALA A 46 -1.31 3.33 3.67
N ILE A 47 -0.88 4.49 3.17
CA ILE A 47 0.53 4.79 2.88
C ILE A 47 1.01 5.84 3.88
N ALA A 48 1.96 5.47 4.73
CA ALA A 48 2.64 6.37 5.65
C ALA A 48 4.01 6.77 5.11
N LYS A 49 4.61 7.84 5.66
CA LYS A 49 5.97 8.22 5.26
C LYS A 49 7.00 7.32 5.92
N THR A 50 6.79 6.96 7.18
CA THR A 50 7.74 6.12 7.94
C THR A 50 7.09 4.86 8.51
N PRO A 51 7.89 3.82 8.82
CA PRO A 51 7.38 2.63 9.51
C PRO A 51 6.72 2.93 10.85
N GLU A 52 7.24 3.91 11.60
CA GLU A 52 6.71 4.32 12.89
C GLU A 52 5.30 4.92 12.75
N GLU A 53 5.09 5.78 11.75
CA GLU A 53 3.76 6.32 11.43
C GLU A 53 2.78 5.23 11.01
N ALA A 54 3.23 4.26 10.20
CA ALA A 54 2.39 3.14 9.78
C ALA A 54 1.94 2.30 10.98
N LEU A 55 2.86 2.02 11.90
CA LEU A 55 2.62 1.24 13.12
C LEU A 55 1.71 1.97 14.12
N ALA A 56 1.91 3.27 14.31
CA ALA A 56 1.19 4.07 15.29
C ALA A 56 -0.32 4.18 15.02
N ALA A 57 -0.74 3.94 13.78
CA ALA A 57 -2.13 4.10 13.38
C ALA A 57 -2.92 2.78 13.28
N PHE A 58 -2.33 1.63 13.63
CA PHE A 58 -3.05 0.34 13.72
C PHE A 58 -4.02 0.31 14.90
#